data_AF-A0A397IR21-F1
#
_entry.id   AF-A0A397IR21-F1
#
_cell.length_a   1.000
_cell.length_b   1.000
_cell.length_c   1.000
_cell.angle_alpha   90.00
_cell.angle_beta   90.00
_cell.angle_gamma   90.00
#
_symmetry.space_group_name_H-M   'P 1'
#
loop_
_entity.id
_entity.type
_entity.pdbx_description
1 polymer ?
#
loop_
_entity_poly.entity_id
_entity_poly.type
_entity_poly.pdbx_seq_one_letter_code
_entity_poly.pdbx_strand_id
1 'polypeptide(L)'
;MPGTQEDIIAWAGIAKECYEEPEDVLLNPVPLIIEWNDDGLQQRLIPKTSVINTIQGVPGCQAFTRTDIATNADIQSESMFSVTDTCNSIKEQIAVDTITLLRETYGQQQNASFVLLKKIYLKL
;
A
#
# COMPACT_ATOMS: atom_id res chain seq x y z
N MET A 1 -18.89 7.50 -0.33
CA MET A 1 -18.32 6.22 0.15
C MET A 1 -16.83 6.41 0.18
N PRO A 2 -16.15 6.32 1.33
CA PRO A 2 -14.69 6.39 1.36
C PRO A 2 -14.13 5.19 0.58
N GLY A 3 -13.31 5.47 -0.43
CA GLY A 3 -12.65 4.43 -1.25
C GLY A 3 -12.85 4.57 -2.75
N THR A 4 -13.46 5.67 -3.23
CA THR A 4 -13.52 5.96 -4.66
C THR A 4 -12.15 6.40 -5.18
N GLN A 5 -11.90 6.27 -6.49
CA GLN A 5 -10.65 6.74 -7.12
C GLN A 5 -10.41 8.24 -6.86
N GLU A 6 -11.48 9.03 -6.78
CA GLU A 6 -11.43 10.46 -6.43
C GLU A 6 -10.96 10.66 -4.99
N ASP A 7 -11.40 9.81 -4.06
CA ASP A 7 -10.87 9.81 -2.69
C ASP A 7 -9.38 9.45 -2.70
N ILE A 8 -8.96 8.40 -3.42
CA ILE A 8 -7.54 8.00 -3.48
C ILE A 8 -6.67 9.15 -4.02
N ILE A 9 -7.14 9.88 -5.03
CA ILE A 9 -6.43 11.05 -5.59
C ILE A 9 -6.38 12.19 -4.57
N ALA A 10 -7.48 12.47 -3.88
CA ALA A 10 -7.52 13.49 -2.83
C ALA A 10 -6.56 13.14 -1.67
N TRP A 11 -6.52 11.87 -1.26
CA TRP A 11 -5.60 11.36 -0.24
C TRP A 11 -4.14 11.46 -0.69
N ALA A 12 -3.85 11.16 -1.95
CA ALA A 12 -2.52 11.32 -2.51
C ALA A 12 -2.09 12.79 -2.64
N GLY A 13 -3.04 13.71 -2.81
CA GLY A 13 -2.82 15.16 -2.79
C GLY A 13 -2.49 15.67 -1.39
N ILE A 14 -3.30 15.30 -0.38
CA ILE A 14 -3.07 15.66 1.02
C ILE A 14 -1.72 15.12 1.50
N ALA A 15 -1.39 13.87 1.18
CA ALA A 15 -0.10 13.27 1.52
C ALA A 15 1.09 14.00 0.87
N LYS A 16 0.88 14.69 -0.26
CA LYS A 16 1.90 15.47 -0.96
C LYS A 16 2.06 16.87 -0.38
N GLU A 17 0.97 17.51 0.03
CA GLU A 17 0.98 18.85 0.65
C GLU A 17 1.50 18.83 2.09
N CYS A 18 1.28 17.73 2.82
CA CYS A 18 1.88 17.52 4.14
C CYS A 18 3.36 17.08 4.08
N TYR A 19 3.94 16.95 2.88
CA TYR A 19 5.32 16.56 2.66
C TYR A 19 6.16 17.80 2.34
N GLU A 20 6.53 18.58 3.36
CA GLU A 20 7.70 19.45 3.25
C GLU A 20 8.92 18.54 3.23
N GLU A 21 9.70 18.48 2.14
CA GLU A 21 10.90 17.64 2.07
C GLU A 21 11.92 18.11 3.12
N PRO A 22 12.15 17.36 4.22
CA PRO A 22 13.30 17.60 5.07
C PRO A 22 14.46 16.78 4.49
N GLU A 23 15.69 17.21 4.75
CA GLU A 23 16.92 16.56 4.29
C GLU A 23 17.10 15.10 4.84
N ASP A 24 16.17 14.62 5.68
CA ASP A 24 16.07 13.26 6.26
C ASP A 24 15.25 12.26 5.42
N VAL A 25 15.43 12.29 4.08
CA VAL A 25 14.72 11.40 3.12
C VAL A 25 14.89 9.90 3.45
N LEU A 26 15.89 9.53 4.25
CA LEU A 26 16.18 8.14 4.63
C LEU A 26 15.28 7.56 5.73
N LEU A 27 14.64 8.40 6.56
CA LEU A 27 13.82 7.97 7.70
C LEU A 27 12.32 7.85 7.39
N ASN A 28 11.88 8.38 6.26
CA ASN A 28 10.45 8.39 5.92
C ASN A 28 9.99 7.02 5.39
N PRO A 29 8.85 6.49 5.88
CA PRO A 29 8.25 5.28 5.34
C PRO A 29 7.97 5.43 3.85
N VAL A 30 8.19 4.35 3.08
CA VAL A 30 7.78 4.29 1.67
C VAL A 30 6.31 3.87 1.61
N PRO A 31 5.44 4.63 0.91
CA PRO A 31 4.06 4.23 0.73
C PRO A 31 3.93 3.13 -0.33
N LEU A 32 3.34 2.00 0.05
CA LEU A 32 2.85 0.95 -0.84
C LEU A 32 1.35 1.13 -1.03
N ILE A 33 0.92 1.35 -2.27
CA ILE A 33 -0.49 1.58 -2.63
C ILE A 33 -0.98 0.40 -3.48
N ILE A 34 -2.13 -0.16 -3.14
CA ILE A 34 -2.74 -1.26 -3.88
C ILE A 34 -3.96 -0.75 -4.64
N GLU A 35 -3.98 -0.99 -5.95
CA GLU A 35 -5.16 -0.77 -6.78
C GLU A 35 -5.95 -2.08 -6.87
N TRP A 36 -7.12 -2.08 -6.26
CA TRP A 36 -7.96 -3.26 -6.21
C TRP A 36 -8.68 -3.49 -7.54
N ASN A 37 -8.56 -4.71 -8.07
CA ASN A 37 -9.44 -5.24 -9.10
C ASN A 37 -10.46 -6.16 -8.45
N ASP A 38 -11.51 -5.56 -7.90
CA ASP A 38 -12.50 -6.30 -7.12
C ASP A 38 -13.17 -7.41 -7.94
N ASP A 39 -13.41 -7.19 -9.25
CA ASP A 39 -13.92 -8.21 -10.17
C ASP A 39 -12.95 -9.39 -10.32
N GLY A 40 -11.66 -9.10 -10.50
CA GLY A 40 -10.62 -10.12 -10.63
C GLY A 40 -10.45 -10.94 -9.35
N LEU A 41 -10.50 -10.29 -8.19
CA LEU A 41 -10.48 -10.95 -6.88
C LEU A 41 -11.72 -11.84 -6.68
N GLN A 42 -12.90 -11.33 -7.01
CA GLN A 42 -14.15 -12.06 -6.88
C GLN A 42 -14.19 -13.29 -7.80
N GLN A 43 -13.78 -13.15 -9.07
CA GLN A 43 -13.71 -14.27 -10.02
C GLN A 43 -12.76 -15.38 -9.56
N ARG A 44 -11.68 -15.01 -8.88
CA ARG A 44 -10.68 -15.95 -8.32
C ARG A 44 -11.03 -16.43 -6.91
N LEU A 45 -12.14 -15.97 -6.33
CA LEU A 45 -12.54 -16.24 -4.95
C LEU A 45 -11.46 -15.88 -3.92
N ILE A 46 -10.72 -14.80 -4.18
CA ILE A 46 -9.67 -14.29 -3.29
C ILE A 46 -10.28 -13.17 -2.44
N PRO A 47 -10.41 -13.33 -1.12
CA PRO A 47 -10.86 -12.25 -0.25
C PRO A 47 -9.83 -11.12 -0.20
N LYS A 48 -10.25 -9.86 -0.33
CA LYS A 48 -9.38 -8.68 -0.17
C LYS A 48 -8.61 -8.71 1.16
N THR A 49 -9.27 -9.15 2.23
CA THR A 49 -8.67 -9.34 3.56
C THR A 49 -7.50 -10.33 3.56
N SER A 50 -7.50 -11.35 2.70
CA SER A 50 -6.38 -12.29 2.58
C SER A 50 -5.13 -11.60 2.02
N VAL A 51 -5.31 -10.73 1.03
CA VAL A 51 -4.22 -9.94 0.44
C VAL A 51 -3.68 -8.93 1.46
N ILE A 52 -4.57 -8.22 2.16
CA ILE A 52 -4.20 -7.26 3.22
C ILE A 52 -3.39 -7.96 4.33
N ASN A 53 -3.87 -9.10 4.83
CA ASN A 53 -3.18 -9.87 5.86
C ASN A 53 -1.81 -10.37 5.38
N THR A 54 -1.68 -10.72 4.09
CA THR A 54 -0.39 -11.12 3.51
C THR A 54 0.60 -9.95 3.51
N ILE A 55 0.15 -8.75 3.13
CA ILE A 55 0.99 -7.53 3.17
C ILE A 55 1.42 -7.22 4.60
N GLN A 56 0.48 -7.20 5.55
CA GLN A 56 0.75 -6.91 6.96
C GLN A 56 1.58 -8.00 7.64
N GLY A 57 1.63 -9.21 7.07
CA GLY A 57 2.51 -10.28 7.51
C GLY A 57 3.97 -10.07 7.15
N VAL A 58 4.29 -9.15 6.23
CA VAL A 58 5.67 -8.84 5.85
C VAL A 58 6.30 -7.91 6.91
N PRO A 59 7.45 -8.27 7.51
CA PRO A 59 8.14 -7.39 8.45
C PRO A 59 8.45 -6.03 7.85
N GLY A 60 8.07 -4.97 8.54
CA GLY A 60 8.24 -3.58 8.06
C GLY A 60 7.06 -3.04 7.26
N CYS A 61 6.04 -3.85 6.96
CA CYS A 61 4.80 -3.40 6.33
C CYS A 61 3.68 -3.22 7.37
N GLN A 62 3.02 -2.07 7.37
CA GLN A 62 1.85 -1.81 8.22
C GLN A 62 0.77 -1.10 7.41
N ALA A 63 -0.51 -1.33 7.70
CA ALA A 63 -1.56 -0.51 7.10
C ALA A 63 -1.39 0.94 7.55
N PHE A 64 -1.58 1.87 6.62
CA PHE A 64 -1.57 3.28 6.97
C PHE A 64 -2.78 3.58 7.85
N THR A 65 -2.52 4.16 9.01
CA THR A 65 -3.56 4.56 9.97
C THR A 65 -3.75 6.06 9.91
N ARG A 66 -5.00 6.49 9.77
CA ARG A 66 -5.40 7.88 9.97
C ARG A 66 -6.31 7.97 11.17
N THR A 67 -6.06 8.94 12.06
CA THR A 67 -7.01 9.30 13.10
C THR A 67 -8.11 10.17 12.49
N ASP A 68 -9.35 9.71 12.58
CA ASP A 68 -10.52 10.49 12.20
C ASP A 68 -10.76 11.61 13.21
N ILE A 69 -10.73 12.86 12.75
CA ILE A 69 -10.79 14.05 13.62
C ILE A 69 -12.17 14.18 14.29
N ALA A 70 -13.24 13.68 13.67
CA ALA A 70 -14.58 13.80 14.20
C ALA A 70 -14.86 12.77 15.32
N THR A 71 -14.22 11.61 15.26
CA THR A 71 -14.46 10.48 16.16
C THR A 71 -13.27 10.12 17.05
N ASN A 72 -12.09 10.70 16.81
CA ASN A 72 -10.80 10.32 17.41
C ASN A 72 -10.50 8.82 17.29
N ALA A 73 -11.05 8.16 16.28
CA ALA A 73 -10.84 6.75 16.02
C ALA A 73 -9.74 6.56 14.95
N ASP A 74 -8.88 5.58 15.17
CA ASP A 74 -7.88 5.18 14.19
C ASP A 74 -8.51 4.30 13.11
N ILE A 75 -8.45 4.77 11.86
CA ILE A 75 -8.96 4.06 10.69
C ILE A 75 -7.76 3.56 9.90
N GLN A 76 -7.68 2.24 9.74
CA GLN A 76 -6.69 1.59 8.89
C GLN A 76 -7.15 1.63 7.43
N SER A 77 -6.23 2.02 6.54
CA SER A 77 -6.45 1.95 5.11
C SER A 77 -6.40 0.50 4.62
N GLU A 78 -7.38 0.12 3.81
CA GLU A 78 -7.34 -1.15 3.08
C GLU A 78 -6.44 -1.10 1.85
N SER A 79 -6.04 0.09 1.37
CA SER A 79 -5.32 0.24 0.10
C SER A 79 -3.94 0.88 0.24
N MET A 80 -3.60 1.41 1.41
CA MET A 80 -2.34 2.10 1.64
C MET A 80 -1.59 1.50 2.82
N PHE A 81 -0.32 1.22 2.61
CA PHE A 81 0.57 0.60 3.57
C PHE A 81 1.85 1.42 3.69
N SER A 82 2.36 1.53 4.91
CA SER A 82 3.64 2.12 5.23
C SER A 82 4.70 1.02 5.24
N VAL A 83 5.78 1.21 4.49
CA VAL A 83 6.94 0.31 4.49
C VAL A 83 8.12 1.00 5.16
N THR A 84 8.65 0.42 6.23
CA THR A 84 9.77 0.95 7.00
C THR A 84 10.94 -0.01 7.02
N ASP A 85 12.14 0.53 7.25
CA ASP A 85 13.34 -0.28 7.43
C ASP A 85 13.15 -1.25 8.61
N THR A 86 13.78 -2.40 8.51
CA THR A 86 13.91 -3.37 9.60
C THR A 86 15.39 -3.56 9.92
N CYS A 87 15.71 -4.29 10.99
CA CYS A 87 17.10 -4.62 11.31
C CYS A 87 17.82 -5.39 10.19
N ASN A 88 17.08 -6.07 9.31
CA ASN A 88 17.64 -7.01 8.33
C ASN A 88 17.43 -6.58 6.87
N SER A 89 16.56 -5.61 6.61
CA SER A 89 16.17 -5.19 5.25
C SER A 89 15.78 -3.73 5.20
N ILE A 90 16.19 -3.05 4.13
CA ILE A 90 15.75 -1.68 3.82
C ILE A 90 14.34 -1.67 3.20
N LYS A 91 13.58 -0.62 3.44
CA LYS A 91 12.17 -0.43 3.04
C LYS A 91 11.94 -0.59 1.55
N GLU A 92 12.88 -0.17 0.70
CA GLU A 92 12.79 -0.36 -0.75
C GLU A 92 12.81 -1.84 -1.12
N GLN A 93 13.69 -2.63 -0.48
CA GLN A 93 13.78 -4.08 -0.71
C GLN A 93 12.53 -4.78 -0.17
N ILE A 94 12.07 -4.40 1.03
CA ILE A 94 10.84 -4.94 1.62
C ILE A 94 9.64 -4.68 0.69
N ALA A 95 9.55 -3.49 0.09
CA ALA A 95 8.49 -3.17 -0.85
C ALA A 95 8.55 -4.07 -2.11
N VAL A 96 9.75 -4.26 -2.69
CA VAL A 96 9.96 -5.14 -3.85
C VAL A 96 9.60 -6.60 -3.52
N ASP A 97 10.05 -7.10 -2.37
CA ASP A 97 9.78 -8.47 -1.93
C ASP A 97 8.29 -8.69 -1.67
N THR A 98 7.63 -7.73 -1.02
CA THR A 98 6.18 -7.75 -0.79
C THR A 98 5.41 -7.87 -2.10
N ILE A 99 5.78 -7.08 -3.12
CA ILE A 99 5.08 -7.15 -4.40
C ILE A 99 5.34 -8.47 -5.10
N THR A 100 6.58 -8.97 -5.04
CA THR A 100 6.95 -10.25 -5.63
C THR A 100 6.13 -11.37 -5.00
N LEU A 101 6.04 -11.40 -3.67
CA LEU A 101 5.18 -12.33 -2.93
C LEU A 101 3.72 -12.25 -3.37
N LEU A 102 3.16 -11.04 -3.50
CA LEU A 102 1.78 -10.86 -3.92
C LEU A 102 1.53 -11.37 -5.34
N ARG A 103 2.49 -11.19 -6.25
CA ARG A 103 2.41 -11.70 -7.62
C ARG A 103 2.47 -13.22 -7.67
N GLU A 104 3.39 -13.82 -6.93
CA GLU A 104 3.52 -15.28 -6.85
C GLU A 104 2.26 -15.91 -6.23
N THR A 105 1.69 -15.24 -5.23
CA THR A 105 0.52 -15.75 -4.49
C THR A 105 -0.80 -15.54 -5.24
N TYR A 106 -0.98 -14.39 -5.90
CA TYR A 106 -2.29 -13.97 -6.45
C TYR A 106 -2.27 -13.59 -7.94
N GLY A 107 -1.08 -13.35 -8.50
CA GLY A 107 -0.86 -12.70 -9.79
C GLY A 107 -0.69 -13.64 -10.97
N GLN A 108 -1.47 -14.74 -11.07
CA GLN A 108 -1.36 -15.70 -12.19
C GLN A 108 -1.71 -15.15 -13.60
N GLN A 109 -1.68 -13.82 -13.84
CA GLN A 109 -1.72 -13.24 -15.20
C GLN A 109 -0.77 -12.03 -15.38
N GLN A 110 -0.13 -12.00 -16.55
CA GLN A 110 1.03 -11.20 -16.98
C GLN A 110 0.91 -9.66 -16.98
N ASN A 111 -0.10 -9.04 -16.36
CA ASN A 111 -0.42 -7.62 -16.59
C ASN A 111 -0.21 -6.68 -15.39
N ALA A 112 0.68 -7.00 -14.46
CA ALA A 112 1.09 -6.06 -13.42
C ALA A 112 2.23 -5.15 -13.95
N SER A 113 1.86 -3.99 -14.51
CA SER A 113 2.82 -2.99 -15.01
C SER A 113 3.40 -2.18 -13.85
N PHE A 114 4.73 -2.13 -13.75
CA PHE A 114 5.43 -1.32 -12.76
C PHE A 114 5.82 0.03 -13.35
N VAL A 115 5.48 1.12 -12.66
CA VAL A 115 6.20 2.38 -12.79
C VAL A 115 6.82 2.68 -11.44
N LEU A 116 8.15 2.75 -11.40
CA LEU A 116 8.93 3.14 -10.23
C LEU A 116 8.81 4.66 -10.06
N LEU A 117 7.65 5.10 -9.59
CA LEU A 117 7.53 6.36 -8.88
C LEU A 117 7.60 6.02 -7.39
N LYS A 118 7.75 7.02 -6.52
CA LYS A 118 7.60 6.88 -5.05
C LYS A 118 6.17 6.39 -4.61
N LYS A 119 5.46 5.69 -5.50
CA LYS A 119 4.13 5.10 -5.45
C LYS A 119 4.20 3.80 -6.24
N ILE A 120 4.01 2.68 -5.58
CA ILE A 120 3.87 1.38 -6.22
C ILE A 120 2.41 1.22 -6.60
N TYR A 121 2.14 0.82 -7.84
CA TYR A 121 0.81 0.52 -8.35
C TYR A 121 0.73 -0.97 -8.63
N LEU A 122 -0.04 -1.69 -7.81
CA LEU A 122 -0.34 -3.10 -8.06
C LEU A 122 -1.76 -3.23 -8.59
N LYS A 123 -1.89 -3.65 -9.85
CA LYS A 123 -3.15 -4.05 -10.46
C LYS A 123 -3.29 -5.56 -10.31
N LEU A 124 -4.15 -6.01 -9.38
CA LEU A 124 -4.42 -7.43 -9.12
C LEU A 124 -5.43 -8.05 -10.09
#